data_AF-A0A535RLK6-F1
#
_entry.id   AF-A0A535RLK6-F1
#
_cell.length_a   1.000
_cell.length_b   1.000
_cell.length_c   1.000
_cell.angle_alpha   90.00
_cell.angle_beta   90.00
_cell.angle_gamma   90.00
#
_symmetry.space_group_name_H-M   'P 1'
#
loop_
_entity.id
_entity.type
_entity.pdbx_description
1 polymer ?
#
loop_
_entity_poly.entity_id
_entity_poly.type
_entity_poly.pdbx_seq_one_letter_code
_entity_poly.pdbx_strand_id
1 'polypeptide(L)'
;MDGRTVLLFLLLLTVLVFVHELGHFITARLMGMRVLEFGFGFPPRLVSIRRPATYEVVDGELTLTRDGTSLTLHAGDRVRVSGSRGDTITISAAGGTIQFGPGDRYAARGAAVFRPSWARGRADADFRVSDADLALAEGSFPLQPGVEYSINWIPFGGFVRILGEDGTAKLPDGRLAPDSFAAKPIPARILVLVAGVGMNVLLALAVYTLIFATGEPTFNGKVRWLHVEPASPAAVAGLQDGDIIAKIDGKTFTEP
;
A
#
# COMPACT_ATOMS: atom_id res chain seq x y z
N MET A 1 14.70 -2.24 -29.97
CA MET A 1 14.65 -2.89 -28.65
C MET A 1 14.15 -4.31 -28.86
N ASP A 2 14.90 -5.31 -28.42
CA ASP A 2 14.48 -6.71 -28.43
C ASP A 2 13.33 -6.93 -27.42
N GLY A 3 12.43 -7.89 -27.70
CA GLY A 3 11.26 -8.16 -26.86
C GLY A 3 11.62 -8.51 -25.40
N ARG A 4 12.80 -9.10 -25.19
CA ARG A 4 13.35 -9.38 -23.85
C ARG A 4 13.59 -8.08 -23.06
N THR A 5 14.21 -7.07 -23.66
CA THR A 5 14.46 -5.80 -23.00
C THR A 5 13.16 -5.08 -22.65
N VAL A 6 12.15 -5.14 -23.52
CA VAL A 6 10.82 -4.57 -23.23
C VAL A 6 10.16 -5.29 -22.05
N LEU A 7 10.20 -6.62 -22.01
CA LEU A 7 9.64 -7.40 -20.90
C LEU A 7 10.34 -7.09 -19.57
N LEU A 8 11.68 -7.03 -19.57
CA LEU A 8 12.47 -6.70 -18.39
C LEU A 8 12.18 -5.28 -17.91
N PHE A 9 12.06 -4.32 -18.82
CA PHE A 9 11.69 -2.95 -18.50
C PHE A 9 10.33 -2.88 -17.82
N LEU A 10 9.31 -3.54 -18.38
CA LEU A 10 7.96 -3.57 -17.79
C LEU A 10 7.95 -4.24 -16.41
N LEU A 11 8.70 -5.32 -16.24
CA LEU A 11 8.84 -6.01 -14.95
C LEU A 11 9.49 -5.09 -13.90
N LEU A 12 10.61 -4.45 -14.25
CA LEU A 12 11.32 -3.52 -13.36
C LEU A 12 10.45 -2.32 -12.99
N LEU A 13 9.76 -1.72 -13.96
CA LEU A 13 8.83 -0.62 -13.73
C LEU A 13 7.71 -1.03 -12.77
N THR A 14 7.17 -2.23 -12.94
CA THR A 14 6.11 -2.78 -12.09
C THR A 14 6.57 -2.94 -10.64
N VAL A 15 7.76 -3.51 -10.43
CA VAL A 15 8.34 -3.67 -9.07
C VAL A 15 8.63 -2.30 -8.45
N LEU A 16 9.20 -1.37 -9.21
CA LEU A 16 9.53 -0.03 -8.74
C LEU A 16 8.28 0.74 -8.29
N VAL A 17 7.21 0.74 -9.10
CA VAL A 17 5.97 1.42 -8.73
C VAL A 17 5.28 0.69 -7.58
N PHE A 18 5.27 -0.64 -7.55
CA PHE A 18 4.69 -1.37 -6.42
C PHE A 18 5.36 -0.99 -5.08
N VAL A 19 6.69 -0.91 -5.05
CA VAL A 19 7.43 -0.52 -3.84
C VAL A 19 7.19 0.96 -3.49
N HIS A 20 7.04 1.83 -4.49
CA HIS A 20 6.64 3.22 -4.30
C HIS A 20 5.28 3.34 -3.59
N GLU A 21 4.24 2.67 -4.13
CA GLU A 21 2.90 2.68 -3.55
C GLU A 21 2.91 2.04 -2.16
N LEU A 22 3.69 0.97 -1.95
CA LEU A 22 3.85 0.36 -0.64
C LEU A 22 4.40 1.35 0.40
N GLY A 23 5.28 2.28 0.00
CA GLY A 23 5.78 3.35 0.85
C GLY A 23 4.69 4.29 1.35
N HIS A 24 3.81 4.75 0.44
CA HIS A 24 2.64 5.53 0.81
C HIS A 24 1.72 4.74 1.75
N PHE A 25 1.43 3.48 1.42
CA PHE A 25 0.57 2.61 2.21
C PHE A 25 1.05 2.43 3.65
N ILE A 26 2.30 2.02 3.82
CA ILE A 26 2.89 1.73 5.14
C ILE A 26 2.90 3.01 5.97
N THR A 27 3.40 4.10 5.41
CA THR A 27 3.53 5.37 6.14
C THR A 27 2.17 5.93 6.52
N ALA A 28 1.18 5.87 5.64
CA ALA A 28 -0.19 6.30 5.96
C ALA A 28 -0.73 5.51 7.15
N ARG A 29 -0.57 4.18 7.16
CA ARG A 29 -1.01 3.32 8.28
C ARG A 29 -0.26 3.61 9.57
N LEU A 30 1.04 3.88 9.51
CA LEU A 30 1.87 4.23 10.67
C LEU A 30 1.47 5.58 11.29
N MET A 31 1.19 6.57 10.44
CA MET A 31 0.71 7.90 10.83
C MET A 31 -0.77 7.92 11.25
N GLY A 32 -1.41 6.75 11.31
CA GLY A 32 -2.80 6.61 11.71
C GLY A 32 -3.79 7.25 10.74
N MET A 33 -3.44 7.30 9.46
CA MET A 33 -4.33 7.63 8.36
C MET A 33 -5.03 6.36 7.88
N ARG A 34 -6.27 6.53 7.43
CA ARG A 34 -7.08 5.47 6.85
C ARG A 34 -6.74 5.32 5.38
N VAL A 35 -6.31 4.12 5.01
CA VAL A 35 -6.20 3.72 3.60
C VAL A 35 -7.50 3.03 3.20
N LEU A 36 -8.10 3.49 2.12
CA LEU A 36 -9.34 2.93 1.57
C LEU A 36 -9.05 1.78 0.61
N GLU A 37 -8.04 1.94 -0.23
CA GLU A 37 -7.68 0.96 -1.25
C GLU A 37 -6.17 0.93 -1.46
N PHE A 38 -5.63 -0.28 -1.62
CA PHE A 38 -4.29 -0.55 -2.10
C PHE A 38 -4.42 -1.39 -3.38
N GLY A 39 -4.22 -0.75 -4.52
CA GLY A 39 -4.43 -1.34 -5.83
C GLY A 39 -3.12 -1.63 -6.54
N PHE A 40 -3.02 -2.82 -7.14
CA PHE A 40 -1.97 -3.17 -8.08
C PHE A 40 -2.48 -3.01 -9.51
N GLY A 41 -1.72 -2.31 -10.36
CA GLY A 41 -2.11 -2.03 -11.74
C GLY A 41 -3.16 -0.92 -11.91
N PHE A 42 -3.55 -0.66 -13.16
CA PHE A 42 -4.58 0.33 -13.51
C PHE A 42 -5.92 -0.29 -13.93
N PRO A 43 -7.05 0.39 -13.68
CA PRO A 43 -8.39 -0.07 -14.04
C PRO A 43 -8.54 -0.51 -15.50
N PRO A 44 -9.52 -1.39 -15.83
CA PRO A 44 -10.60 -1.86 -14.96
C PRO A 44 -10.14 -2.87 -13.90
N ARG A 45 -10.90 -2.96 -12.80
CA ARG A 45 -10.62 -3.89 -11.69
C ARG A 45 -10.87 -5.34 -12.14
N LEU A 46 -9.92 -6.22 -11.87
CA LEU A 46 -10.04 -7.65 -12.17
C LEU A 46 -10.61 -8.41 -10.97
N VAL A 47 -9.99 -8.22 -9.81
CA VAL A 47 -10.42 -8.83 -8.55
C VAL A 47 -10.10 -7.88 -7.40
N SER A 48 -10.94 -7.86 -6.36
CA SER A 48 -10.60 -7.23 -5.09
C SER A 48 -10.97 -8.10 -3.91
N ILE A 49 -10.14 -8.01 -2.87
CA ILE A 49 -10.35 -8.65 -1.58
C ILE A 49 -10.38 -7.54 -0.54
N ARG A 50 -11.47 -7.46 0.22
CA ARG A 50 -11.58 -6.48 1.29
C ARG A 50 -11.20 -7.08 2.63
N ARG A 51 -10.29 -6.40 3.33
CA ARG A 51 -10.01 -6.69 4.73
C ARG A 51 -10.97 -5.88 5.60
N PRO A 52 -11.70 -6.50 6.53
CA PRO A 52 -12.53 -5.76 7.47
C PRO A 52 -11.67 -4.85 8.37
N ALA A 53 -12.26 -3.78 8.87
CA ALA A 53 -11.68 -3.03 9.98
C ALA A 53 -12.10 -3.69 11.30
N THR A 54 -11.22 -3.64 12.29
CA THR A 54 -11.54 -4.08 13.65
C THR A 54 -11.32 -2.91 14.59
N TYR A 55 -12.25 -2.73 15.51
CA TYR A 55 -12.23 -1.73 16.56
C TYR A 55 -12.41 -2.42 17.91
N GLU A 56 -11.92 -1.78 18.95
CA GLU A 56 -12.14 -2.15 20.34
C GLU A 56 -12.92 -1.01 20.99
N VAL A 57 -14.01 -1.33 21.68
CA VAL A 57 -14.71 -0.35 22.49
C VAL A 57 -13.92 -0.19 23.78
N VAL A 58 -13.35 0.99 24.00
CA VAL A 58 -12.49 1.24 25.15
C VAL A 58 -13.23 1.84 26.33
N ASP A 59 -14.35 2.53 26.09
CA ASP A 59 -15.22 3.07 27.13
C ASP A 59 -16.65 3.31 26.61
N GLY A 60 -17.62 3.37 27.50
CA GLY A 60 -19.02 3.65 27.21
C GLY A 60 -19.82 2.48 26.65
N GLU A 61 -21.02 2.81 26.16
CA GLU A 61 -21.98 1.87 25.59
C GLU A 61 -22.73 2.54 24.44
N LEU A 62 -22.87 1.83 23.32
CA LEU A 62 -23.61 2.29 22.15
C LEU A 62 -24.56 1.17 21.66
N THR A 63 -25.86 1.45 21.70
CA THR A 63 -26.87 0.56 21.12
C THR A 63 -27.29 1.07 19.75
N LEU A 64 -27.10 0.25 18.72
CA LEU A 64 -27.52 0.51 17.36
C LEU A 64 -28.77 -0.30 17.05
N THR A 65 -29.80 0.30 16.47
CA THR A 65 -31.04 -0.39 16.11
C THR A 65 -31.46 -0.07 14.68
N ARG A 66 -31.84 -1.12 13.93
CA ARG A 66 -32.35 -1.04 12.56
C ARG A 66 -33.37 -2.15 12.34
N ASP A 67 -34.53 -1.81 11.81
CA ASP A 67 -35.58 -2.77 11.40
C ASP A 67 -35.89 -3.83 12.49
N GLY A 68 -35.93 -3.42 13.76
CA GLY A 68 -36.18 -4.30 14.91
C GLY A 68 -34.97 -5.14 15.37
N THR A 69 -33.85 -5.09 14.66
CA THR A 69 -32.57 -5.69 15.09
C THR A 69 -31.77 -4.66 15.89
N SER A 70 -31.33 -5.03 17.10
CA SER A 70 -30.46 -4.19 17.93
C SER A 70 -29.11 -4.86 18.16
N LEU A 71 -28.04 -4.07 18.08
CA LEU A 71 -26.69 -4.45 18.46
C LEU A 71 -26.19 -3.47 19.51
N THR A 72 -25.96 -3.96 20.73
CA THR A 72 -25.36 -3.17 21.80
C THR A 72 -23.87 -3.49 21.89
N LEU A 73 -23.07 -2.43 21.95
CA LEU A 73 -21.62 -2.46 22.05
C LEU A 73 -21.20 -1.93 23.41
N HIS A 74 -20.44 -2.71 24.17
CA HIS A 74 -19.96 -2.37 25.50
C HIS A 74 -18.45 -2.24 25.54
N ALA A 75 -17.91 -1.50 26.52
CA ALA A 75 -16.49 -1.47 26.80
C ALA A 75 -15.90 -2.90 26.91
N GLY A 76 -14.80 -3.14 26.20
CA GLY A 76 -14.16 -4.43 26.03
C GLY A 76 -14.54 -5.18 24.75
N ASP A 77 -15.61 -4.79 24.07
CA ASP A 77 -16.05 -5.47 22.85
C ASP A 77 -15.10 -5.25 21.68
N ARG A 78 -14.90 -6.31 20.90
CA ARG A 78 -14.28 -6.23 19.57
C ARG A 78 -15.35 -6.12 18.49
N VAL A 79 -15.29 -5.01 17.76
CA VAL A 79 -16.25 -4.66 16.71
C VAL A 79 -15.58 -4.79 15.36
N ARG A 80 -16.10 -5.66 14.51
CA ARG A 80 -15.64 -5.87 13.14
C ARG A 80 -16.56 -5.14 12.18
N VAL A 81 -16.00 -4.26 11.36
CA VAL A 81 -16.71 -3.49 10.34
C VAL A 81 -16.26 -3.94 8.97
N SER A 82 -17.21 -4.37 8.14
CA SER A 82 -16.99 -4.82 6.77
C SER A 82 -18.05 -4.23 5.84
N GLY A 83 -17.91 -4.37 4.53
CA GLY A 83 -18.82 -3.75 3.55
C GLY A 83 -18.11 -2.80 2.59
N SER A 84 -18.85 -2.10 1.72
CA SER A 84 -18.31 -1.22 0.67
C SER A 84 -18.61 0.25 0.89
N ARG A 85 -17.75 1.13 0.36
CA ARG A 85 -18.05 2.57 0.29
C ARG A 85 -19.20 2.76 -0.70
N GLY A 86 -20.39 3.07 -0.18
CA GLY A 86 -21.61 3.28 -0.96
C GLY A 86 -22.51 2.04 -1.12
N ASP A 87 -22.26 0.98 -0.36
CA ASP A 87 -23.13 -0.21 -0.28
C ASP A 87 -23.34 -0.60 1.20
N THR A 88 -23.80 -1.81 1.45
CA THR A 88 -24.05 -2.37 2.77
C THR A 88 -22.78 -2.50 3.59
N ILE A 89 -22.79 -1.85 4.76
CA ILE A 89 -21.82 -1.99 5.85
C ILE A 89 -22.38 -2.99 6.86
N THR A 90 -21.57 -3.96 7.24
CA THR A 90 -21.89 -4.95 8.28
C THR A 90 -21.02 -4.71 9.50
N ILE A 91 -21.66 -4.56 10.65
CA ILE A 91 -21.03 -4.41 11.96
C ILE A 91 -21.30 -5.65 12.78
N SER A 92 -20.24 -6.33 13.22
CA SER A 92 -20.32 -7.56 14.01
C SER A 92 -19.57 -7.40 15.32
N ALA A 93 -20.19 -7.77 16.43
CA ALA A 93 -19.59 -7.88 17.75
C ALA A 93 -20.02 -9.19 18.43
N ALA A 94 -19.57 -9.45 19.65
CA ALA A 94 -19.92 -10.66 20.38
C ALA A 94 -21.45 -10.83 20.57
N GLY A 95 -22.16 -9.71 20.76
CA GLY A 95 -23.61 -9.68 20.95
C GLY A 95 -24.45 -9.82 19.67
N GLY A 96 -23.84 -9.89 18.49
CA GLY A 96 -24.58 -10.06 17.23
C GLY A 96 -23.99 -9.28 16.06
N THR A 97 -24.77 -9.22 14.98
CA THR A 97 -24.40 -8.50 13.76
C THR A 97 -25.57 -7.66 13.29
N ILE A 98 -25.27 -6.45 12.81
CA ILE A 98 -26.24 -5.54 12.21
C ILE A 98 -25.68 -5.02 10.88
N GLN A 99 -26.55 -4.86 9.89
CA GLN A 99 -26.19 -4.36 8.57
C GLN A 99 -26.85 -3.01 8.32
N PHE A 100 -26.16 -2.10 7.65
CA PHE A 100 -26.63 -0.78 7.23
C PHE A 100 -26.28 -0.60 5.77
N GLY A 101 -27.28 -0.48 4.92
CA GLY A 101 -27.20 -0.14 3.51
C GLY A 101 -27.33 1.35 3.25
N PRO A 102 -27.11 1.77 1.99
CA PRO A 102 -27.23 3.16 1.60
C PRO A 102 -28.65 3.70 1.82
N GLY A 103 -28.77 4.81 2.54
CA GLY A 103 -30.06 5.45 2.81
C GLY A 103 -30.89 4.78 3.90
N ASP A 104 -30.37 3.76 4.57
CA ASP A 104 -31.08 3.13 5.68
C ASP A 104 -31.20 4.06 6.88
N ARG A 105 -32.37 4.03 7.51
CA ARG A 105 -32.62 4.69 8.78
C ARG A 105 -32.22 3.77 9.91
N TYR A 106 -31.46 4.31 10.86
CA TYR A 106 -31.06 3.61 12.07
C TYR A 106 -31.27 4.53 13.27
N ALA A 107 -31.53 3.92 14.43
CA ALA A 107 -31.54 4.61 15.70
C ALA A 107 -30.29 4.23 16.48
N ALA A 108 -29.72 5.20 17.19
CA ALA A 108 -28.63 4.99 18.10
C ALA A 108 -29.03 5.48 19.49
N ARG A 109 -28.53 4.81 20.53
CA ARG A 109 -28.64 5.28 21.90
C ARG A 109 -27.31 5.13 22.62
N GLY A 110 -26.84 6.22 23.20
CA GLY A 110 -25.65 6.25 24.04
C GLY A 110 -24.41 6.76 23.31
N ALA A 111 -23.25 6.36 23.80
CA ALA A 111 -21.98 6.70 23.20
C ALA A 111 -20.89 5.75 23.66
N ALA A 112 -20.03 5.39 22.71
CA ALA A 112 -18.89 4.54 22.94
C ALA A 112 -17.63 5.18 22.37
N VAL A 113 -16.51 4.97 23.05
CA VAL A 113 -15.18 5.37 22.58
C VAL A 113 -14.57 4.16 21.87
N PHE A 114 -14.19 4.35 20.62
CA PHE A 114 -13.63 3.32 19.77
C PHE A 114 -12.15 3.54 19.56
N ARG A 115 -11.40 2.45 19.64
CA ARG A 115 -10.00 2.38 19.27
C ARG A 115 -9.84 1.44 18.08
N PRO A 116 -9.26 1.88 16.96
CA PRO A 116 -8.98 0.97 15.86
C PRO A 116 -7.89 -0.05 16.24
N SER A 117 -8.00 -1.29 15.76
CA SER A 117 -7.12 -2.39 16.17
C SER A 117 -5.64 -2.17 15.86
N TRP A 118 -5.31 -1.33 14.88
CA TRP A 118 -3.94 -0.95 14.53
C TRP A 118 -3.33 0.09 15.50
N ALA A 119 -4.15 0.72 16.35
CA ALA A 119 -3.71 1.71 17.34
C ALA A 119 -3.72 1.15 18.77
N ARG A 120 -3.59 -0.16 18.95
CA ARG A 120 -3.59 -0.80 20.27
C ARG A 120 -2.54 -0.15 21.18
N GLY A 121 -2.97 0.37 22.34
CA GLY A 121 -2.10 1.05 23.30
C GLY A 121 -1.84 2.54 23.03
N ARG A 122 -2.50 3.14 22.02
CA ARG A 122 -2.41 4.57 21.70
C ARG A 122 -3.73 5.28 22.01
N ALA A 123 -3.78 5.99 23.14
CA ALA A 123 -4.98 6.73 23.57
C ALA A 123 -5.30 7.94 22.68
N ASP A 124 -4.30 8.48 21.98
CA ASP A 124 -4.45 9.58 21.01
C ASP A 124 -5.20 9.18 19.72
N ALA A 125 -5.42 7.88 19.51
CA ALA A 125 -6.17 7.35 18.36
C ALA A 125 -7.63 7.02 18.70
N ASP A 126 -8.05 7.25 19.94
CA ASP A 126 -9.40 7.00 20.40
C ASP A 126 -10.34 8.09 19.89
N PHE A 127 -11.54 7.70 19.46
CA PHE A 127 -12.58 8.65 19.08
C PHE A 127 -13.93 8.19 19.62
N ARG A 128 -14.74 9.16 20.03
CA ARG A 128 -16.09 8.92 20.52
C ARG A 128 -17.05 8.85 19.33
N VAL A 129 -17.97 7.90 19.39
CA VAL A 129 -19.15 7.83 18.52
C VAL A 129 -20.37 7.88 19.41
N SER A 130 -21.28 8.79 19.10
CA SER A 130 -22.52 9.06 19.83
C SER A 130 -23.71 9.15 18.88
N ASP A 131 -24.90 9.24 19.46
CA ASP A 131 -26.15 9.44 18.72
C ASP A 131 -26.09 10.67 17.80
N ALA A 132 -25.41 11.74 18.23
CA ALA A 132 -25.22 12.94 17.42
C ALA A 132 -24.35 12.67 16.18
N ASP A 133 -23.23 11.95 16.34
CA ASP A 133 -22.32 11.62 15.23
C ASP A 133 -23.01 10.77 14.16
N LEU A 134 -23.95 9.93 14.60
CA LEU A 134 -24.76 9.04 13.78
C LEU A 134 -25.96 9.74 13.12
N ALA A 135 -26.53 10.77 13.76
CA ALA A 135 -27.68 11.52 13.28
C ALA A 135 -27.33 12.62 12.26
N LEU A 136 -26.12 13.19 12.34
CA LEU A 136 -25.72 14.32 11.51
C LEU A 136 -25.60 13.98 10.00
N ALA A 137 -25.47 12.71 9.64
CA ALA A 137 -25.60 12.26 8.24
C ALA A 137 -26.29 10.90 8.23
N GLU A 138 -27.62 10.96 8.10
CA GLU A 138 -28.47 9.80 7.87
C GLU A 138 -27.86 8.91 6.76
N GLY A 139 -27.70 7.62 7.06
CA GLY A 139 -27.11 6.66 6.14
C GLY A 139 -25.58 6.62 6.10
N SER A 140 -24.87 7.36 6.97
CA SER A 140 -23.41 7.28 7.07
C SER A 140 -22.94 6.84 8.45
N PHE A 141 -22.21 5.72 8.48
CA PHE A 141 -21.64 5.19 9.72
C PHE A 141 -20.21 5.71 9.90
N PRO A 142 -19.86 6.34 11.05
CA PRO A 142 -18.55 6.95 11.26
C PRO A 142 -17.41 5.92 11.27
N LEU A 143 -17.70 4.66 11.62
CA LEU A 143 -16.78 3.54 11.42
C LEU A 143 -16.86 3.06 9.96
N GLN A 144 -15.76 3.19 9.22
CA GLN A 144 -15.70 2.70 7.84
C GLN A 144 -15.14 1.27 7.76
N PRO A 145 -15.48 0.54 6.70
CA PRO A 145 -14.84 -0.73 6.37
C PRO A 145 -13.31 -0.60 6.23
N GLY A 146 -12.61 -1.73 6.39
CA GLY A 146 -11.15 -1.76 6.23
C GLY A 146 -10.68 -1.70 4.78
N VAL A 147 -9.37 -1.91 4.59
CA VAL A 147 -8.67 -1.71 3.32
C VAL A 147 -9.16 -2.67 2.24
N GLU A 148 -9.45 -2.14 1.06
CA GLU A 148 -9.65 -2.92 -0.16
C GLU A 148 -8.32 -3.18 -0.86
N TYR A 149 -7.99 -4.44 -1.12
CA TYR A 149 -6.84 -4.82 -1.94
C TYR A 149 -7.34 -5.19 -3.33
N SER A 150 -6.90 -4.47 -4.36
CA SER A 150 -7.36 -4.71 -5.73
C SER A 150 -6.22 -5.10 -6.66
N ILE A 151 -6.52 -6.00 -7.60
CA ILE A 151 -5.70 -6.29 -8.76
C ILE A 151 -6.48 -5.81 -9.97
N ASN A 152 -5.85 -4.99 -10.80
CA ASN A 152 -6.46 -4.40 -11.97
C ASN A 152 -5.86 -4.99 -13.26
N TRP A 153 -6.55 -4.77 -14.38
CA TRP A 153 -6.26 -5.43 -15.66
C TRP A 153 -4.89 -5.07 -16.22
N ILE A 154 -4.48 -3.81 -16.05
CA ILE A 154 -3.21 -3.31 -16.56
C ILE A 154 -2.11 -3.60 -15.52
N PRO A 155 -1.15 -4.49 -15.78
CA PRO A 155 -0.27 -5.04 -14.75
C PRO A 155 0.93 -4.16 -14.41
N PHE A 156 0.97 -2.93 -14.90
CA PHE A 156 2.00 -1.96 -14.59
C PHE A 156 1.40 -0.81 -13.79
N GLY A 157 2.09 -0.43 -12.72
CA GLY A 157 1.66 0.63 -11.82
C GLY A 157 0.89 0.12 -10.60
N GLY A 158 0.22 1.05 -9.93
CA GLY A 158 -0.57 0.81 -8.73
C GLY A 158 -1.05 2.13 -8.18
N PHE A 159 -1.82 2.09 -7.11
CA PHE A 159 -2.25 3.29 -6.41
C PHE A 159 -2.61 2.99 -4.95
N VAL A 160 -2.41 3.99 -4.10
CA VAL A 160 -2.96 4.00 -2.74
C VAL A 160 -4.01 5.10 -2.63
N ARG A 161 -5.23 4.73 -2.26
CA ARG A 161 -6.29 5.71 -1.96
C ARG A 161 -6.33 5.97 -0.48
N ILE A 162 -5.91 7.16 -0.07
CA ILE A 162 -5.95 7.59 1.33
C ILE A 162 -7.24 8.40 1.57
N LEU A 163 -7.92 8.15 2.68
CA LEU A 163 -9.13 8.88 3.03
C LEU A 163 -8.81 10.38 3.16
N GLY A 164 -9.55 11.24 2.44
CA GLY A 164 -9.44 12.70 2.57
C GLY A 164 -8.21 13.29 1.90
N GLU A 165 -7.54 12.54 1.03
CA GLU A 165 -6.54 13.09 0.11
C GLU A 165 -7.15 14.11 -0.86
N ASP A 166 -8.41 13.88 -1.26
CA ASP A 166 -9.25 14.76 -2.07
C ASP A 166 -9.90 15.91 -1.26
N GLY A 167 -9.65 15.99 0.06
CA GLY A 167 -10.24 16.97 0.96
C GLY A 167 -11.72 16.78 1.25
N THR A 168 -12.34 15.68 0.79
CA THR A 168 -13.79 15.44 0.92
C THR A 168 -14.17 14.65 2.18
N ALA A 169 -13.19 14.09 2.89
CA ALA A 169 -13.42 13.29 4.09
C ALA A 169 -13.78 14.15 5.31
N LYS A 170 -14.98 14.70 5.28
CA LYS A 170 -15.60 15.39 6.40
C LYS A 170 -16.54 14.45 7.13
N LEU A 171 -16.51 14.57 8.45
CA LEU A 171 -17.59 14.12 9.31
C LEU A 171 -18.84 14.93 8.98
N PRO A 172 -20.01 14.41 9.37
CA PRO A 172 -21.29 15.07 9.12
C PRO A 172 -21.43 16.48 9.74
N ASP A 173 -20.72 16.76 10.84
CA ASP A 173 -20.60 18.09 11.46
C ASP A 173 -19.68 19.06 10.69
N GLY A 174 -19.11 18.63 9.56
CA GLY A 174 -18.19 19.42 8.73
C GLY A 174 -16.73 19.38 9.20
N ARG A 175 -16.42 18.74 10.33
CA ARG A 175 -15.02 18.53 10.78
C ARG A 175 -14.33 17.52 9.88
N LEU A 176 -13.01 17.57 9.79
CA LEU A 176 -12.25 16.54 9.09
C LEU A 176 -12.29 15.24 9.89
N ALA A 177 -12.45 14.10 9.19
CA ALA A 177 -12.34 12.80 9.86
C ALA A 177 -10.93 12.67 10.49
N PRO A 178 -10.80 12.29 11.77
CA PRO A 178 -9.53 12.37 12.51
C PRO A 178 -8.43 11.45 11.94
N ASP A 179 -8.82 10.42 11.19
CA ASP A 179 -7.94 9.52 10.46
C ASP A 179 -7.90 9.78 8.95
N SER A 180 -8.41 10.93 8.49
CA SER A 180 -8.17 11.41 7.13
C SER A 180 -6.78 12.02 6.98
N PHE A 181 -6.24 11.99 5.77
CA PHE A 181 -5.01 12.67 5.38
C PHE A 181 -5.05 14.16 5.73
N ALA A 182 -6.15 14.84 5.41
CA ALA A 182 -6.32 16.27 5.65
C ALA A 182 -6.34 16.66 7.14
N ALA A 183 -6.83 15.78 8.03
CA ALA A 183 -6.85 16.05 9.47
C ALA A 183 -5.48 15.94 10.14
N LYS A 184 -4.51 15.26 9.52
CA LYS A 184 -3.18 15.06 10.11
C LYS A 184 -2.33 16.32 10.05
N PRO A 185 -1.41 16.51 11.01
CA PRO A 185 -0.48 17.63 10.98
C PRO A 185 0.40 17.58 9.72
N ILE A 186 0.82 18.75 9.24
CA ILE A 186 1.58 18.90 7.99
C ILE A 186 2.80 17.96 7.90
N PRO A 187 3.62 17.75 8.96
CA PRO A 187 4.74 16.82 8.88
C PRO A 187 4.32 15.38 8.56
N ALA A 188 3.22 14.89 9.13
CA ALA A 188 2.70 13.55 8.84
C ALA A 188 2.23 13.44 7.39
N ARG A 189 1.62 14.50 6.85
CA ARG A 189 1.21 14.57 5.44
C ARG A 189 2.41 14.58 4.50
N ILE A 190 3.41 15.41 4.78
CA ILE A 190 4.67 15.45 4.01
C ILE A 190 5.35 14.09 4.04
N LEU A 191 5.46 13.47 5.21
CA LEU A 191 6.10 12.16 5.36
C LEU A 191 5.43 11.11 4.48
N VAL A 192 4.09 11.07 4.44
CA VAL A 192 3.36 10.18 3.54
C VAL A 192 3.64 10.49 2.08
N LEU A 193 3.64 11.77 1.67
CA LEU A 193 3.89 12.16 0.28
C LEU A 193 5.31 11.85 -0.20
N VAL A 194 6.31 11.90 0.67
CA VAL A 194 7.70 11.57 0.29
C VAL A 194 8.03 10.09 0.45
N ALA A 195 7.20 9.33 1.19
CA ALA A 195 7.46 7.93 1.50
C ALA A 195 7.61 7.05 0.26
N GLY A 196 6.85 7.30 -0.80
CA GLY A 196 6.98 6.53 -2.05
C GLY A 196 8.36 6.70 -2.69
N VAL A 197 8.84 7.94 -2.79
CA VAL A 197 10.20 8.21 -3.29
C VAL A 197 11.26 7.61 -2.35
N GLY A 198 11.08 7.77 -1.04
CA GLY A 198 11.98 7.19 -0.03
C GLY A 198 12.12 5.68 -0.15
N MET A 199 11.02 4.95 -0.36
CA MET A 199 11.06 3.50 -0.56
C MET A 199 11.78 3.09 -1.84
N ASN A 200 11.68 3.87 -2.91
CA ASN A 200 12.43 3.61 -4.14
C ASN A 200 13.94 3.82 -3.94
N VAL A 201 14.33 4.82 -3.16
CA VAL A 201 15.75 5.01 -2.78
C VAL A 201 16.25 3.83 -1.95
N LEU A 202 15.46 3.36 -0.97
CA LEU A 202 15.81 2.17 -0.18
C LEU A 202 15.91 0.91 -1.04
N LEU A 203 14.97 0.72 -1.98
CA LEU A 203 15.02 -0.37 -2.95
C LEU A 203 16.28 -0.30 -3.80
N ALA A 204 16.62 0.87 -4.32
CA ALA A 204 17.83 1.07 -5.12
C ALA A 204 19.08 0.71 -4.31
N LEU A 205 19.20 1.20 -3.06
CA LEU A 205 20.32 0.85 -2.18
C LEU A 205 20.41 -0.67 -1.94
N ALA A 206 19.28 -1.32 -1.68
CA ALA A 206 19.25 -2.77 -1.46
C ALA A 206 19.68 -3.56 -2.72
N VAL A 207 19.16 -3.17 -3.89
CA VAL A 207 19.49 -3.80 -5.17
C VAL A 207 20.97 -3.57 -5.52
N TYR A 208 21.47 -2.34 -5.41
CA TYR A 208 22.89 -2.05 -5.65
C TYR A 208 23.78 -2.83 -4.70
N THR A 209 23.46 -2.86 -3.40
CA THR A 209 24.23 -3.63 -2.41
C THR A 209 24.29 -5.10 -2.79
N LEU A 210 23.16 -5.69 -3.21
CA LEU A 210 23.12 -7.08 -3.65
C LEU A 210 23.96 -7.31 -4.92
N ILE A 211 23.91 -6.40 -5.89
CA ILE A 211 24.73 -6.48 -7.11
C ILE A 211 26.22 -6.43 -6.75
N PHE A 212 26.65 -5.48 -5.93
CA PHE A 212 28.05 -5.38 -5.49
C PHE A 212 28.48 -6.57 -4.64
N ALA A 213 27.56 -7.17 -3.88
CA ALA A 213 27.85 -8.38 -3.09
C ALA A 213 28.12 -9.62 -3.95
N THR A 214 27.66 -9.66 -5.22
CA THR A 214 28.01 -10.76 -6.15
C THR A 214 29.45 -10.69 -6.66
N GLY A 215 30.17 -9.59 -6.39
CA GLY A 215 31.55 -9.37 -6.79
C GLY A 215 31.69 -9.01 -8.27
N GLU A 216 32.68 -8.18 -8.61
CA GLU A 216 33.06 -8.00 -10.01
C GLU A 216 33.93 -9.17 -10.45
N PRO A 217 33.72 -9.74 -11.65
CA PRO A 217 34.66 -10.69 -12.21
C PRO A 217 36.00 -9.98 -12.40
N THR A 218 36.95 -10.29 -11.52
CA THR A 218 38.31 -9.78 -11.63
C THR A 218 38.92 -10.31 -12.92
N PHE A 219 39.14 -9.43 -13.89
CA PHE A 219 39.99 -9.74 -15.04
C PHE A 219 41.40 -9.97 -14.49
N ASN A 220 41.90 -11.20 -14.59
CA ASN A 220 43.20 -11.63 -14.02
C ASN A 220 44.42 -11.01 -14.75
N GLY A 221 44.37 -9.73 -15.15
CA GLY A 221 45.39 -9.05 -15.95
C GLY A 221 45.54 -9.59 -17.37
N LYS A 222 44.70 -10.55 -17.78
CA LYS A 222 44.75 -11.16 -19.11
C LYS A 222 43.74 -10.51 -20.02
N VAL A 223 44.22 -9.97 -21.15
CA VAL A 223 43.37 -9.39 -22.20
C VAL A 223 42.50 -10.50 -22.78
N ARG A 224 41.18 -10.36 -22.65
CA ARG A 224 40.19 -11.34 -23.12
C ARG A 224 39.32 -10.72 -24.21
N TRP A 225 39.11 -11.45 -25.30
CA TRP A 225 38.12 -11.08 -26.31
C TRP A 225 36.72 -11.25 -25.73
N LEU A 226 36.00 -10.15 -25.52
CA LEU A 226 34.65 -10.17 -24.96
C LEU A 226 33.61 -10.60 -26.00
N HIS A 227 33.77 -10.11 -27.22
CA HIS A 227 32.91 -10.46 -28.35
C HIS A 227 33.68 -10.31 -29.66
N VAL A 228 33.56 -11.29 -30.55
CA VAL A 228 34.11 -11.29 -31.91
C VAL A 228 32.96 -11.13 -32.89
N GLU A 229 32.95 -9.99 -33.59
CA GLU A 229 31.92 -9.71 -34.58
C GLU A 229 31.97 -10.72 -35.74
N PRO A 230 30.83 -11.32 -36.15
CA PRO A 230 30.78 -12.22 -37.30
C PRO A 230 31.34 -11.58 -38.58
N ALA A 231 32.03 -12.37 -39.40
CA ALA A 231 32.69 -11.93 -40.65
C ALA A 231 33.78 -10.85 -40.50
N SER A 232 34.23 -10.56 -39.27
CA SER A 232 35.40 -9.72 -39.03
C SER A 232 36.71 -10.43 -39.38
N PRO A 233 37.83 -9.70 -39.61
CA PRO A 233 39.15 -10.31 -39.73
C PRO A 233 39.52 -11.20 -38.53
N ALA A 234 39.02 -10.86 -37.34
CA ALA A 234 39.21 -11.65 -36.14
C ALA A 234 38.46 -13.00 -36.20
N ALA A 235 37.20 -12.99 -36.66
CA ALA A 235 36.43 -14.22 -36.87
C ALA A 235 37.07 -15.13 -37.94
N VAL A 236 37.58 -14.52 -39.04
CA VAL A 236 38.31 -15.26 -40.09
C VAL A 236 39.62 -15.85 -39.57
N ALA A 237 40.29 -15.14 -38.65
CA ALA A 237 41.48 -15.64 -37.95
C ALA A 237 41.16 -16.73 -36.90
N GLY A 238 39.89 -17.09 -36.71
CA GLY A 238 39.45 -18.17 -35.80
C GLY A 238 39.33 -17.76 -34.34
N LEU A 239 39.37 -16.45 -34.03
CA LEU A 239 39.18 -15.94 -32.67
C LEU A 239 37.73 -16.14 -32.21
N GLN A 240 37.57 -16.49 -30.94
CA GLN A 240 36.27 -16.75 -30.31
C GLN A 240 36.04 -15.89 -29.06
N ASP A 241 34.77 -15.71 -28.71
CA ASP A 241 34.36 -15.07 -27.47
C ASP A 241 34.96 -15.83 -26.28
N GLY A 242 35.70 -15.11 -25.43
CA GLY A 242 36.39 -15.69 -24.28
C GLY A 242 37.87 -16.04 -24.50
N ASP A 243 38.39 -15.92 -25.73
CA ASP A 243 39.81 -16.15 -26.01
C ASP A 243 40.70 -15.20 -25.20
N ILE A 244 41.80 -15.75 -24.66
CA ILE A 244 42.76 -15.01 -23.86
C ILE A 244 44.02 -14.75 -24.67
N ILE A 245 44.39 -13.48 -24.85
CA ILE A 245 45.60 -13.09 -25.57
C ILE A 245 46.83 -13.43 -24.71
N ALA A 246 47.65 -14.35 -25.20
CA ALA A 246 48.90 -14.72 -24.53
C ALA A 246 50.05 -13.75 -24.88
N LYS A 247 50.21 -13.41 -26.16
CA LYS A 247 51.26 -12.52 -26.70
C LYS A 247 50.80 -11.85 -27.98
N ILE A 248 51.32 -10.65 -28.26
CA ILE A 248 51.22 -9.98 -29.56
C ILE A 248 52.66 -9.63 -29.97
N ASP A 249 53.08 -10.05 -31.16
CA ASP A 249 54.44 -9.80 -31.69
C ASP A 249 55.57 -10.16 -30.71
N GLY A 250 55.39 -11.25 -29.96
CA GLY A 250 56.36 -11.73 -28.97
C GLY A 250 56.35 -10.99 -27.62
N LYS A 251 55.60 -9.89 -27.48
CA LYS A 251 55.48 -9.14 -26.22
C LYS A 251 54.36 -9.70 -25.35
N THR A 252 54.64 -9.84 -24.05
CA THR A 252 53.66 -10.25 -23.02
C THR A 252 52.99 -9.03 -22.40
N PHE A 253 51.70 -9.13 -22.15
CA PHE A 253 50.92 -8.13 -21.42
C PHE A 253 50.76 -8.63 -19.98
N THR A 254 51.57 -8.07 -19.07
CA THR A 254 51.55 -8.43 -17.64
C THR A 254 50.91 -7.35 -16.77
N GLU A 255 50.64 -6.18 -17.33
CA GLU A 255 49.94 -5.08 -16.66
C GLU A 255 48.77 -4.62 -17.54
N PRO A 256 47.65 -4.19 -16.92
CA PRO A 256 46.52 -3.60 -17.63
C PRO A 256 46.85 -2.26 -18.30
#